data_AF-G0R5M7-F1
#
_entry.id   AF-G0R5M7-F1
#
_cell.length_a   1.000
_cell.length_b   1.000
_cell.length_c   1.000
_cell.angle_alpha   90.00
_cell.angle_beta   90.00
_cell.angle_gamma   90.00
#
_symmetry.space_group_name_H-M   'P 1'
#
loop_
_entity.id
_entity.type
_entity.pdbx_description
1 polymer ?
#
loop_
_entity_poly.entity_id
_entity_poly.type
_entity_poly.pdbx_seq_one_letter_code
_entity_poly.pdbx_strand_id
1 'polypeptide(L)'
;MLRLTQKLISQNQKIYNKAPILCNVVQFNYAPQKVFPRDEKHGYFANPDDISRRLVKLIALHDRVKNPHEITLQSTWESVGVDPLTFVEIMVEAEREFCIEIADEELERMRTIEDAVEHISRNFFTV
;
A
#
# COMPACT_ATOMS: atom_id res chain seq x y z
N MET A 1 -28.74 11.57 -40.74
CA MET A 1 -28.59 10.89 -39.43
C MET A 1 -27.19 11.06 -38.84
N LEU A 2 -26.09 10.73 -39.55
CA LEU A 2 -24.71 10.80 -39.01
C LEU A 2 -24.14 12.21 -38.72
N ARG A 3 -24.69 13.27 -39.32
CA ARG A 3 -24.22 14.66 -39.06
C ARG A 3 -24.71 15.24 -37.73
N LEU A 4 -25.84 14.74 -37.20
CA LEU A 4 -26.41 15.21 -35.93
C LEU A 4 -25.67 14.61 -34.73
N THR A 5 -25.24 13.35 -34.83
CA THR A 5 -24.47 12.65 -33.80
C THR A 5 -23.09 13.28 -33.61
N GLN A 6 -22.39 13.60 -34.70
CA GLN A 6 -21.09 14.29 -34.63
C GLN A 6 -21.19 15.70 -34.03
N LYS A 7 -22.30 16.41 -34.30
CA LYS A 7 -22.54 17.74 -33.74
C LYS A 7 -22.85 17.68 -32.24
N LEU A 8 -23.60 16.67 -31.79
CA LEU A 8 -23.85 16.40 -30.36
C LEU A 8 -22.57 15.98 -29.62
N ILE A 9 -21.72 15.14 -30.23
CA ILE A 9 -20.43 14.73 -29.67
C ILE A 9 -19.50 15.95 -29.51
N SER A 10 -19.42 16.81 -30.53
CA SER A 10 -18.62 18.03 -30.48
C SER A 10 -19.15 19.06 -29.47
N GLN A 11 -20.49 19.14 -29.30
CA GLN A 11 -21.10 20.01 -28.28
C GLN A 11 -20.87 19.49 -26.86
N ASN A 12 -20.96 18.18 -26.63
CA ASN A 12 -20.63 17.58 -25.33
C ASN A 12 -19.16 17.80 -24.95
N GLN A 13 -18.21 17.64 -25.89
CA GLN A 13 -16.80 17.97 -25.65
C GLN A 13 -16.59 19.44 -25.26
N LYS A 14 -17.37 20.37 -25.82
CA LYS A 14 -17.29 21.79 -25.44
C LYS A 14 -17.87 22.09 -24.06
N ILE A 15 -18.81 21.28 -23.56
CA ILE A 15 -19.35 21.42 -22.20
C ILE A 15 -18.33 20.94 -21.16
N TYR A 16 -17.67 19.80 -21.40
CA TYR A 16 -16.58 19.31 -20.54
C TYR A 16 -15.41 20.29 -20.42
N ASN A 17 -15.10 21.00 -21.50
CA ASN A 17 -13.95 21.88 -21.56
C ASN A 17 -14.24 23.33 -21.09
N LYS A 18 -15.45 23.65 -20.62
CA LYS A 18 -15.88 25.03 -20.35
C LYS A 18 -16.48 25.28 -18.97
N ALA A 19 -16.31 24.35 -18.03
CA ALA A 19 -16.65 24.58 -16.62
C ALA A 19 -15.37 24.92 -15.82
N PRO A 20 -15.03 26.21 -15.63
CA PRO A 20 -14.21 26.58 -14.49
C PRO A 20 -15.13 26.50 -13.28
N ILE A 21 -14.68 25.87 -12.18
CA ILE A 21 -15.40 25.77 -10.90
C ILE A 21 -16.47 24.65 -10.89
N LEU A 22 -16.07 23.40 -10.61
CA LEU A 22 -16.90 22.39 -9.89
C LEU A 22 -16.14 21.08 -9.55
N CYS A 23 -14.81 21.11 -9.45
CA CYS A 23 -14.07 19.98 -8.86
C CYS A 23 -13.01 20.51 -7.89
N ASN A 24 -13.46 21.22 -6.86
CA ASN A 24 -12.79 21.22 -5.56
C ASN A 24 -13.23 19.97 -4.76
N VAL A 25 -13.32 18.82 -5.43
CA VAL A 25 -13.19 17.56 -4.71
C VAL A 25 -11.73 17.54 -4.35
N VAL A 26 -11.46 17.64 -3.04
CA VAL A 26 -10.14 17.50 -2.43
C VAL A 26 -9.31 16.58 -3.31
N GLN A 27 -8.30 17.13 -4.00
CA GLN A 27 -7.33 16.33 -4.73
C GLN A 27 -6.59 15.55 -3.65
N PHE A 28 -7.12 14.39 -3.25
CA PHE A 28 -6.30 13.36 -2.67
C PHE A 28 -5.29 13.04 -3.76
N ASN A 29 -4.05 13.50 -3.57
CA ASN A 29 -2.93 13.19 -4.44
C ASN A 29 -2.66 11.68 -4.36
N TYR A 30 -3.50 10.88 -5.03
CA TYR A 30 -3.08 9.57 -5.48
C TYR A 30 -2.08 9.84 -6.60
N ALA A 31 -0.82 10.06 -6.24
CA ALA A 31 0.24 9.81 -7.19
C ALA A 31 -0.02 8.40 -7.75
N PRO A 32 -0.10 8.21 -9.08
CA PRO A 32 -0.29 6.88 -9.62
C PRO A 32 0.85 6.03 -9.06
N GLN A 33 0.53 5.04 -8.23
CA GLN A 33 1.51 4.07 -7.78
C GLN A 33 2.14 3.50 -9.06
N LYS A 34 3.48 3.47 -9.11
CA LYS A 34 4.18 2.89 -10.26
C LYS A 34 3.68 1.45 -10.38
N VAL A 35 2.93 1.15 -11.43
CA VAL A 35 2.44 -0.20 -11.69
C VAL A 35 3.67 -1.06 -11.95
N PHE A 36 4.07 -1.83 -10.95
CA PHE A 36 5.18 -2.77 -11.08
C PHE A 36 4.61 -4.00 -11.82
N PRO A 37 5.04 -4.28 -13.07
CA PRO A 37 4.59 -5.48 -13.74
C PRO A 37 5.02 -6.69 -12.91
N ARG A 38 4.09 -7.63 -12.65
CA ARG A 38 4.41 -8.87 -11.93
C ARG A 38 5.44 -9.64 -12.74
N ASP A 39 6.68 -9.62 -12.29
CA ASP A 39 7.80 -10.28 -12.95
C ASP A 39 8.06 -11.62 -12.26
N GLU A 40 7.51 -12.69 -12.83
CA GLU A 40 7.52 -14.05 -12.26
C GLU A 40 8.93 -14.56 -11.95
N LYS A 41 9.97 -13.99 -12.59
CA LYS A 41 11.36 -14.39 -12.42
C LYS A 41 11.95 -14.08 -11.04
N HIS A 42 11.46 -13.02 -10.39
CA HIS A 42 12.02 -12.54 -9.12
C HIS A 42 11.24 -13.06 -7.90
N GLY A 43 10.09 -13.71 -8.10
CA GLY A 43 9.28 -14.30 -7.02
C GLY A 43 8.47 -13.30 -6.19
N TYR A 44 8.56 -12.00 -6.50
CA TYR A 44 7.77 -10.95 -5.86
C TYR A 44 6.59 -10.54 -6.74
N PHE A 45 5.39 -10.46 -6.14
CA PHE A 45 4.16 -10.00 -6.80
C PHE A 45 3.84 -8.52 -6.54
N ALA A 46 4.50 -7.92 -5.53
CA ALA A 46 4.43 -6.50 -5.22
C ALA A 46 5.84 -5.91 -5.09
N ASN A 47 5.98 -4.60 -5.29
CA ASN A 47 7.26 -3.92 -5.16
C ASN A 47 7.69 -3.87 -3.67
N PRO A 48 8.80 -4.52 -3.28
CA PRO A 48 9.25 -4.54 -1.88
C PRO A 48 9.56 -3.15 -1.32
N ASP A 49 9.97 -2.19 -2.16
CA ASP A 49 10.22 -0.81 -1.75
C ASP A 49 8.92 -0.08 -1.35
N ASP A 50 7.79 -0.40 -2.01
CA ASP A 50 6.51 0.21 -1.66
C ASP A 50 5.90 -0.45 -0.42
N ILE A 51 6.02 -1.78 -0.33
CA ILE A 51 5.58 -2.55 0.84
C ILE A 51 6.35 -2.10 2.08
N SER A 52 7.68 -2.02 2.02
CA SER A 52 8.50 -1.55 3.15
C SER A 52 8.10 -0.16 3.60
N ARG A 53 7.91 0.79 2.67
CA ARG A 53 7.47 2.15 3.00
C ARG A 53 6.10 2.17 3.70
N ARG A 54 5.13 1.38 3.21
CA ARG A 54 3.79 1.28 3.80
C ARG A 54 3.82 0.59 5.17
N LEU A 55 4.58 -0.48 5.30
CA LEU A 55 4.72 -1.23 6.54
C LEU A 55 5.42 -0.40 7.62
N VAL A 56 6.53 0.27 7.30
CA VAL A 56 7.22 1.17 8.25
C VAL A 56 6.28 2.30 8.70
N LYS A 57 5.47 2.83 7.79
CA LYS A 57 4.46 3.84 8.13
C LYS A 57 3.40 3.28 9.09
N LEU A 58 2.93 2.06 8.87
CA LEU A 58 1.96 1.39 9.74
C LEU A 58 2.54 1.21 11.15
N ILE A 59 3.76 0.68 11.26
CA ILE A 59 4.47 0.51 12.54
C ILE A 59 4.66 1.87 13.24
N ALA A 60 5.08 2.90 12.50
CA ALA A 60 5.30 4.25 13.02
C ALA A 60 4.02 4.95 13.53
N LEU A 61 2.86 4.59 13.00
CA LEU A 61 1.57 5.16 13.40
C LEU A 61 0.96 4.47 14.62
N HIS A 62 1.48 3.32 15.02
CA HIS A 62 0.94 2.55 16.12
C HIS A 62 1.25 3.23 17.47
N ASP A 63 0.23 3.52 18.29
CA ASP A 63 0.33 4.35 19.50
C ASP A 63 1.37 3.88 20.53
N ARG A 64 1.70 2.58 20.52
CA ARG A 64 2.65 1.96 21.46
C ARG A 64 4.11 2.04 21.00
N VAL A 65 4.38 2.47 19.77
CA VAL A 65 5.74 2.59 19.22
C VAL A 65 6.32 3.95 19.59
N LYS A 66 7.37 3.95 20.42
CA LYS A 66 7.94 5.19 20.99
C LYS A 66 8.92 5.90 20.06
N ASN A 67 9.69 5.15 19.27
CA ASN A 67 10.76 5.68 18.43
C ASN A 67 10.59 5.29 16.94
N PRO A 68 9.70 5.96 16.18
CA PRO A 68 9.48 5.66 14.76
C PRO A 68 10.71 5.82 13.86
N HIS A 69 11.68 6.65 14.27
CA HIS A 69 12.87 6.95 13.46
C HIS A 69 13.94 5.85 13.51
N GLU A 70 13.87 4.95 14.48
CA GLU A 70 14.85 3.86 14.65
C GLU A 70 14.46 2.60 13.86
N ILE A 71 13.28 2.62 13.22
CA ILE A 71 12.74 1.51 12.45
C ILE A 71 13.58 1.32 11.18
N THR A 72 14.23 0.16 11.07
CA THR A 72 15.00 -0.25 9.89
C THR A 72 14.57 -1.64 9.44
N LEU A 73 14.77 -1.99 8.17
CA LEU A 73 14.39 -3.32 7.66
C LEU A 73 15.10 -4.46 8.43
N GLN A 74 16.35 -4.23 8.82
CA GLN A 74 17.19 -5.19 9.55
C GLN A 74 16.89 -5.25 11.04
N SER A 75 16.10 -4.32 11.58
CA SER A 75 15.73 -4.33 13.00
C SER A 75 14.76 -5.46 13.30
N THR A 76 14.94 -6.10 14.46
CA THR A 76 13.99 -7.05 15.01
C THR A 76 12.85 -6.31 15.71
N TRP A 77 11.68 -6.93 15.79
CA TRP A 77 10.52 -6.38 16.51
C TRP A 77 10.87 -6.00 17.96
N GLU A 78 11.65 -6.86 18.63
CA GLU A 78 12.15 -6.61 19.98
C GLU A 78 13.09 -5.40 20.05
N SER A 79 13.97 -5.20 19.06
CA SER A 79 14.92 -4.07 19.05
C SER A 79 14.23 -2.72 18.83
N VAL A 80 13.09 -2.71 18.15
CA VAL A 80 12.23 -1.53 17.99
C VAL A 80 11.39 -1.27 19.26
N GLY A 81 11.40 -2.21 20.21
CA GLY A 81 10.60 -2.13 21.44
C GLY A 81 9.13 -2.44 21.21
N VAL A 82 8.82 -3.29 20.23
CA VAL A 82 7.46 -3.79 19.97
C VAL A 82 7.22 -5.04 20.82
N ASP A 83 6.25 -4.96 21.73
CA ASP A 83 5.84 -6.11 22.55
C ASP A 83 5.16 -7.19 21.69
N PRO A 84 5.21 -8.48 22.05
CA PRO A 84 4.59 -9.56 21.26
C PRO A 84 3.09 -9.39 20.99
N LEU A 85 2.33 -8.84 21.95
CA LEU A 85 0.91 -8.53 21.74
C LEU A 85 0.73 -7.42 20.71
N THR A 86 1.59 -6.40 20.76
CA THR A 86 1.57 -5.27 19.82
C THR A 86 2.03 -5.72 18.43
N PHE A 87 2.95 -6.68 18.34
CA PHE A 87 3.34 -7.30 17.07
C PHE A 87 2.13 -7.94 16.38
N VAL A 88 1.32 -8.72 17.10
CA VAL A 88 0.10 -9.33 16.54
C VAL A 88 -0.91 -8.27 16.11
N GLU A 89 -1.10 -7.20 16.89
CA GLU A 89 -1.98 -6.07 16.52
C GLU A 89 -1.53 -5.44 15.18
N ILE A 90 -0.24 -5.11 15.05
CA ILE A 90 0.35 -4.54 13.83
C ILE A 90 0.21 -5.48 12.64
N MET A 91 0.37 -6.79 12.84
CA MET A 91 0.25 -7.77 11.75
C MET A 91 -1.19 -7.91 11.25
N VAL A 92 -2.18 -7.88 12.15
CA VAL A 92 -3.61 -7.85 11.76
C VAL A 92 -3.96 -6.56 11.02
N GLU A 93 -3.34 -5.43 11.38
CA GLU A 93 -3.46 -4.19 10.60
C GLU A 93 -2.79 -4.30 9.22
N ALA A 94 -1.62 -4.94 9.14
CA ALA A 94 -0.93 -5.19 7.88
C ALA A 94 -1.73 -6.11 6.94
N GLU A 95 -2.35 -7.17 7.45
CA GLU A 95 -3.28 -8.04 6.70
C GLU A 95 -4.39 -7.23 6.03
N ARG A 96 -4.99 -6.30 6.78
CA ARG A 96 -6.04 -5.42 6.27
C ARG A 96 -5.52 -4.41 5.25
N GLU A 97 -4.37 -3.80 5.50
CA GLU A 97 -3.74 -2.80 4.62
C GLU A 97 -3.33 -3.40 3.26
N PHE A 98 -2.84 -4.64 3.26
CA PHE A 98 -2.38 -5.33 2.06
C PHE A 98 -3.40 -6.32 1.48
N CYS A 99 -4.55 -6.51 2.14
CA CYS A 99 -5.60 -7.45 1.75
C CYS A 99 -5.10 -8.89 1.58
N ILE A 100 -4.31 -9.34 2.55
CA ILE A 100 -3.75 -10.69 2.62
C ILE A 100 -4.18 -11.39 3.92
N GLU A 101 -3.99 -12.70 3.96
CA GLU A 101 -4.12 -13.52 5.17
C GLU A 101 -2.74 -14.13 5.45
N ILE A 102 -2.27 -14.03 6.70
CA ILE A 102 -0.99 -14.59 7.15
C ILE A 102 -1.30 -15.69 8.16
N ALA A 103 -0.70 -16.86 8.01
CA ALA A 103 -0.91 -17.95 8.97
C ALA A 103 -0.16 -17.69 10.29
N ASP A 104 -0.71 -18.16 11.41
CA ASP A 104 -0.09 -18.00 12.73
C ASP A 104 1.34 -18.58 12.76
N GLU A 105 1.57 -19.73 12.10
CA GLU A 105 2.90 -20.35 12.04
C GLU A 105 3.93 -19.51 11.26
N GLU A 106 3.46 -18.65 10.35
CA GLU A 106 4.32 -17.73 9.60
C GLU A 106 4.63 -16.49 10.44
N LEU A 107 3.64 -15.96 11.18
CA LEU A 107 3.84 -14.87 12.13
C LEU A 107 4.88 -15.21 13.20
N GLU A 108 4.83 -16.42 13.77
CA GLU A 108 5.81 -16.88 14.76
C GLU A 108 7.25 -16.98 14.22
N ARG A 109 7.40 -17.10 12.89
CA ARG A 109 8.71 -17.19 12.24
C ARG A 109 9.28 -15.82 11.87
N MET A 110 8.45 -14.78 11.78
CA MET A 110 8.87 -13.42 11.42
C MET A 110 9.62 -12.77 12.57
N ARG A 111 10.93 -12.56 12.40
CA ARG A 111 11.79 -11.96 13.44
C ARG A 111 12.14 -10.52 13.15
N THR A 112 12.26 -10.19 11.88
CA THR A 112 12.65 -8.86 11.40
C THR A 112 11.53 -8.21 10.60
N ILE A 113 11.67 -6.90 10.40
CA ILE A 113 10.75 -6.15 9.53
C ILE A 113 10.96 -6.56 8.06
N GLU A 114 12.19 -6.87 7.66
CA GLU A 114 12.49 -7.42 6.34
C GLU A 114 11.74 -8.73 6.07
N ASP A 115 11.67 -9.65 7.04
CA ASP A 115 10.93 -10.90 6.89
C ASP A 115 9.45 -10.66 6.54
N ALA A 116 8.83 -9.68 7.21
CA ALA A 116 7.44 -9.30 6.95
C ALA A 116 7.28 -8.68 5.55
N VAL A 117 8.20 -7.79 5.14
CA VAL A 117 8.19 -7.20 3.78
C VAL A 117 8.35 -8.28 2.72
N GLU A 118 9.27 -9.22 2.94
CA GLU A 118 9.51 -10.33 2.03
C GLU A 118 8.28 -11.25 1.93
N HIS A 119 7.66 -11.58 3.06
CA HIS A 119 6.46 -12.40 3.08
C HIS A 119 5.30 -11.73 2.32
N ILE A 120 5.03 -10.45 2.61
CA ILE A 120 3.97 -9.67 1.96
C ILE A 120 4.24 -9.52 0.46
N SER A 121 5.49 -9.21 0.07
CA SER A 121 5.84 -9.00 -1.34
C SER A 121 5.78 -10.30 -2.18
N ARG A 122 5.97 -11.46 -1.56
CA ARG A 122 5.82 -12.79 -2.19
C ARG A 122 4.38 -13.32 -2.16
N ASN A 123 3.46 -12.67 -1.45
CA ASN A 123 2.07 -13.07 -1.46
C ASN A 123 1.40 -12.63 -2.78
N PHE A 124 0.71 -13.55 -3.43
CA PHE A 124 0.05 -13.31 -4.73
C PHE A 124 -1.09 -12.29 -4.64
N PHE A 125 -1.76 -12.17 -3.48
CA PHE A 125 -2.94 -11.33 -3.31
C PHE A 125 -2.65 -9.88 -2.94
N THR A 126 -1.39 -9.55 -2.66
CA THR A 126 -0.96 -8.21 -2.25
C THR A 126 -1.35 -7.14 -3.28
N VAL A 127 -1.91 -6.04 -2.76
CA VAL A 127 -2.44 -4.88 -3.53
C VAL A 127 -1.57 -3.65 -3.39
#